data_AF-A0A067CXP0-F1
#
_entry.id   AF-A0A067CXP0-F1
#
_cell.length_a   1.000
_cell.length_b   1.000
_cell.length_c   1.000
_cell.angle_alpha   90.00
_cell.angle_beta   90.00
_cell.angle_gamma   90.00
#
_symmetry.space_group_name_H-M   'P 1'
#
loop_
_entity.id
_entity.type
_entity.pdbx_description
1 polymer ?
#
loop_
_entity_poly.entity_id
_entity_poly.type
_entity_poly.pdbx_seq_one_letter_code
_entity_poly.pdbx_strand_id
1 'polypeptide(L)'
;MQSSVNQKLATDFVDAAYIRQGSDALKSHEKKLTALLAQRKLPEDGWDDLSIQVLLNDLAQMDSNNFAHNAGAGEREARVASSLVRNRCFHLAHGVGRSGDICAVQPKAAGSSLLVQLTNCLVLDMLHLAGIKNAKSAIVLPVATGMALLFAMLTLQAQARVPGRPHTKRYVLWPRIAKSLEPVVIENVLDGDELRTDLAALEAKMRELGPENILCVLSTTSCFAPRGYDRVDEIAQLCRQYDIGHVINNAYGLQSSKCTHLVNQAFRLGRVDACIQSTDKNFLVPVGGAVISVTSGLCTSDRQDVPRPREQRASAGPFHYDAAPWPTRVQGASGRTQAPRALLFRGAHVGRDGPRRTRPRHAAQRCTHCRHVRPQRPTESCVDFVLLDIEPRGRQRRDVPRLDALFARRLGHAVPILLCKPSAMPSDASVVTGTSRATIVGHAFEGFGAHSATYPTAYLSAACAIGMTQDEIDVFIARLNKTLGDFHAKSANALKKKNAPNVVV
;
A
#
# COMPACT_ATOMS: atom_id res chain seq x y z
N MET A 1 38.74 -4.03 13.90
CA MET A 1 39.15 -2.83 14.65
C MET A 1 38.31 -2.54 15.91
N GLN A 2 37.26 -3.31 16.21
CA GLN A 2 36.47 -3.15 17.45
C GLN A 2 37.16 -3.75 18.69
N SER A 3 37.89 -4.86 18.54
CA SER A 3 38.69 -5.47 19.61
C SER A 3 39.84 -4.56 20.05
N SER A 4 40.02 -4.42 21.37
CA SER A 4 41.15 -3.69 21.99
C SER A 4 42.50 -4.28 21.57
N VAL A 5 42.57 -5.61 21.40
CA VAL A 5 43.76 -6.31 20.91
C VAL A 5 44.09 -5.87 19.48
N ASN A 6 43.09 -5.84 18.59
CA ASN A 6 43.30 -5.45 17.19
C ASN A 6 43.68 -3.96 17.08
N GLN A 7 43.15 -3.11 17.96
CA GLN A 7 43.55 -1.70 18.01
C GLN A 7 45.01 -1.55 18.41
N LYS A 8 45.47 -2.28 19.44
CA LYS A 8 46.87 -2.27 19.87
C LYS A 8 47.82 -2.78 18.78
N LEU A 9 47.46 -3.86 18.09
CA LEU A 9 48.28 -4.35 16.98
C LEU A 9 48.31 -3.38 15.79
N ALA A 10 47.22 -2.64 15.55
CA ALA A 10 47.17 -1.66 14.47
C ALA A 10 48.05 -0.43 14.73
N THR A 11 48.34 -0.11 16.00
CA THR A 11 49.22 1.04 16.33
C THR A 11 50.67 0.79 15.94
N ASP A 12 51.06 -0.46 15.69
CA ASP A 12 52.39 -0.79 15.18
C ASP A 12 52.56 -0.37 13.71
N PHE A 13 51.46 -0.09 13.00
CA PHE A 13 51.45 0.29 11.58
C PHE A 13 51.03 1.74 11.32
N VAL A 14 50.14 2.30 12.15
CA VAL A 14 49.55 3.64 11.99
C VAL A 14 49.53 4.34 13.34
N ASP A 15 49.75 5.65 13.35
CA ASP A 15 49.75 6.43 14.59
C ASP A 15 48.50 6.16 15.46
N ALA A 16 48.74 6.00 16.76
CA ALA A 16 47.72 5.64 17.74
C ALA A 16 46.55 6.63 17.81
N ALA A 17 46.79 7.92 17.54
CA ALA A 17 45.72 8.92 17.51
C ALA A 17 44.75 8.67 16.35
N TYR A 18 45.25 8.33 15.15
CA TYR A 18 44.41 8.02 13.99
C TYR A 18 43.67 6.70 14.15
N ILE A 19 44.31 5.67 14.74
CA ILE A 19 43.64 4.41 15.07
C ILE A 19 42.51 4.63 16.08
N ARG A 20 42.72 5.47 17.10
CA ARG A 20 41.69 5.82 18.09
C ARG A 20 40.51 6.53 17.43
N GLN A 21 40.79 7.53 16.59
CA GLN A 21 39.75 8.25 15.85
C GLN A 21 38.90 7.30 14.99
N GLY A 22 39.54 6.36 14.28
CA GLY A 22 38.84 5.34 13.49
C GLY A 22 38.01 4.38 14.36
N SER A 23 38.55 3.93 15.49
CA SER A 23 37.82 3.10 16.45
C SER A 23 36.58 3.79 17.02
N ASP A 24 36.70 5.08 17.36
CA ASP A 24 35.57 5.85 17.89
C ASP A 24 34.47 6.05 16.84
N ALA A 25 34.83 6.18 15.56
CA ALA A 25 33.86 6.16 14.46
C ALA A 25 33.13 4.81 14.37
N LEU A 26 33.83 3.68 14.47
CA LEU A 26 33.20 2.35 14.47
C LEU A 26 32.25 2.14 15.66
N LYS A 27 32.62 2.61 16.86
CA LYS A 27 31.74 2.57 18.04
C LYS A 27 30.47 3.40 17.84
N SER A 28 30.51 4.46 17.04
CA SER A 28 29.32 5.24 16.70
C SER A 28 28.29 4.41 15.94
N HIS A 29 28.72 3.58 14.98
CA HIS A 29 27.83 2.65 14.27
C HIS A 29 27.24 1.59 15.21
N GLU A 30 28.05 1.06 16.12
CA GLU A 30 27.57 0.09 17.12
C GLU A 30 26.50 0.70 18.04
N LYS A 31 26.70 1.95 18.50
CA LYS A 31 25.69 2.68 19.29
C LYS A 31 24.36 2.83 18.54
N LYS A 32 24.40 3.11 17.23
CA LYS A 32 23.17 3.17 16.40
C LYS A 32 22.44 1.82 16.41
N LEU A 33 23.15 0.71 16.23
CA LEU A 33 22.59 -0.64 16.29
C LEU A 33 22.03 -0.98 17.68
N THR A 34 22.77 -0.67 18.75
CA THR A 34 22.31 -0.87 20.13
C THR A 34 21.01 -0.10 20.37
N ALA A 35 20.94 1.17 19.97
CA ALA A 35 19.73 1.98 20.12
C ALA A 35 18.55 1.37 19.36
N LEU A 36 18.77 0.92 18.12
CA LEU A 36 17.76 0.28 17.29
C LEU A 36 17.19 -0.99 17.95
N LEU A 37 18.05 -1.88 18.42
CA LEU A 37 17.65 -3.14 19.06
C LEU A 37 16.96 -2.92 20.41
N ALA A 38 17.43 -1.94 21.19
CA ALA A 38 16.85 -1.60 22.49
C ALA A 38 15.49 -0.92 22.36
N GLN A 39 15.37 0.06 21.47
CA GLN A 39 14.16 0.86 21.32
C GLN A 39 13.12 0.17 20.43
N ARG A 40 13.57 -0.59 19.41
CA ARG A 40 12.72 -1.27 18.41
C ARG A 40 11.83 -0.30 17.65
N LYS A 41 12.35 0.90 17.41
CA LYS A 41 11.66 2.02 16.75
C LYS A 41 12.49 2.56 15.61
N LEU A 42 11.81 3.25 14.70
CA LEU A 42 12.50 3.98 13.64
C LEU A 42 13.39 5.06 14.27
N PRO A 43 14.66 5.20 13.83
CA PRO A 43 15.48 6.32 14.24
C PRO A 43 14.82 7.64 13.82
N GLU A 44 15.03 8.69 14.62
CA GLU A 44 14.57 10.03 14.25
C GLU A 44 15.23 10.49 12.94
N ASP A 45 16.54 10.31 12.83
CA ASP A 45 17.29 10.64 11.62
C ASP A 45 17.64 9.37 10.82
N GLY A 46 17.40 9.42 9.51
CA GLY A 46 17.79 8.35 8.60
C GLY A 46 19.27 8.00 8.68
N TRP A 47 19.58 6.71 8.66
CA TRP A 47 20.96 6.26 8.56
C TRP A 47 21.48 6.48 7.14
N ASP A 48 22.78 6.76 7.04
CA ASP A 48 23.49 6.76 5.77
C ASP A 48 23.64 5.34 5.20
N ASP A 49 23.81 5.26 3.87
CA ASP A 49 23.88 3.98 3.14
C ASP A 49 24.99 3.06 3.65
N LEU A 50 26.12 3.61 4.12
CA LEU A 50 27.22 2.84 4.66
C LEU A 50 26.82 2.17 5.99
N SER A 51 26.21 2.93 6.91
CA SER A 51 25.68 2.38 8.17
C SER A 51 24.67 1.25 7.93
N ILE A 52 23.79 1.41 6.93
CA ILE A 52 22.79 0.38 6.57
C ILE A 52 23.48 -0.87 6.02
N GLN A 53 24.46 -0.70 5.12
CA GLN A 53 25.20 -1.83 4.55
C GLN A 53 26.00 -2.58 5.61
N VAL A 54 26.61 -1.88 6.58
CA VAL A 54 27.30 -2.51 7.71
C VAL A 54 26.32 -3.39 8.50
N LEU A 55 25.15 -2.86 8.87
CA LEU A 55 24.11 -3.63 9.55
C LEU A 55 23.70 -4.88 8.75
N LEU A 56 23.43 -4.74 7.45
CA LEU A 56 23.03 -5.87 6.61
C LEU A 56 24.14 -6.93 6.51
N ASN A 57 25.41 -6.52 6.42
CA ASN A 57 26.55 -7.43 6.40
C ASN A 57 26.77 -8.12 7.76
N ASP A 58 26.57 -7.42 8.87
CA ASP A 58 26.65 -8.01 10.21
C ASP A 58 25.58 -9.09 10.38
N LEU A 59 24.34 -8.82 9.95
CA LEU A 59 23.26 -9.80 9.96
C LEU A 59 23.54 -10.97 9.00
N ALA A 60 24.06 -10.71 7.80
CA ALA A 60 24.37 -11.77 6.84
C ALA A 60 25.43 -12.75 7.38
N GLN A 61 26.42 -12.25 8.11
CA GLN A 61 27.45 -13.07 8.75
C GLN A 61 26.90 -14.00 9.83
N MET A 62 25.67 -13.77 10.33
CA MET A 62 25.00 -14.63 11.32
C MET A 62 24.22 -15.80 10.70
N ASP A 63 24.09 -15.84 9.37
CA ASP A 63 23.41 -16.94 8.67
C ASP A 63 24.40 -18.06 8.33
N SER A 64 23.99 -19.32 8.56
CA SER A 64 24.90 -20.47 8.47
C SER A 64 25.50 -20.69 7.08
N ASN A 65 24.82 -20.26 6.01
CA ASN A 65 25.35 -20.32 4.65
C ASN A 65 26.58 -19.43 4.41
N ASN A 66 26.90 -18.53 5.34
CA ASN A 66 28.05 -17.63 5.27
C ASN A 66 29.17 -18.00 6.26
N PHE A 67 29.02 -19.04 7.08
CA PHE A 67 30.09 -19.46 8.01
C PHE A 67 31.22 -20.18 7.24
N ALA A 68 32.47 -19.80 7.52
CA ALA A 68 33.65 -20.33 6.83
C ALA A 68 33.82 -21.86 6.96
N HIS A 69 33.40 -22.43 8.09
CA HIS A 69 33.54 -23.87 8.39
C HIS A 69 32.22 -24.66 8.19
N ASN A 70 31.23 -24.11 7.48
CA ASN A 70 29.97 -24.82 7.27
C ASN A 70 30.12 -25.92 6.20
N ALA A 71 29.88 -27.17 6.59
CA ALA A 71 29.72 -28.30 5.68
C ALA A 71 28.23 -28.69 5.61
N GLY A 72 27.48 -28.04 4.72
CA GLY A 72 26.05 -28.29 4.57
C GLY A 72 25.76 -29.58 3.80
N ALA A 73 25.25 -30.62 4.48
CA ALA A 73 24.84 -31.90 3.89
C ALA A 73 23.35 -31.98 3.52
N GLY A 74 22.54 -30.97 3.87
CA GLY A 74 21.11 -30.95 3.60
C GLY A 74 20.76 -30.57 2.15
N GLU A 75 19.49 -30.74 1.81
CA GLU A 75 18.89 -30.35 0.54
C GLU A 75 18.69 -28.83 0.43
N ARG A 76 18.54 -28.14 1.58
CA ARG A 76 18.27 -26.70 1.66
C ARG A 76 19.33 -25.94 2.47
N GLU A 77 20.53 -25.87 1.91
CA GLU A 77 21.71 -25.19 2.47
C GLU A 77 21.93 -23.77 1.95
N ALA A 78 20.93 -23.20 1.24
CA ALA A 78 20.98 -21.84 0.69
C ALA A 78 22.23 -21.54 -0.16
N ARG A 79 22.71 -22.55 -0.91
CA ARG A 79 23.80 -22.41 -1.88
C ARG A 79 23.35 -21.49 -3.02
N VAL A 80 24.11 -20.42 -3.28
CA VAL A 80 23.80 -19.45 -4.34
C VAL A 80 24.83 -19.57 -5.47
N ALA A 81 24.36 -19.94 -6.67
CA ALA A 81 25.23 -20.16 -7.84
C ALA A 81 25.80 -18.85 -8.41
N SER A 82 24.98 -17.81 -8.55
CA SER A 82 25.39 -16.52 -9.14
C SER A 82 25.82 -15.53 -8.07
N SER A 83 27.00 -14.94 -8.22
CA SER A 83 27.48 -13.83 -7.37
C SER A 83 26.57 -12.60 -7.46
N LEU A 84 25.98 -12.32 -8.63
CA LEU A 84 25.03 -11.21 -8.80
C LEU A 84 23.80 -11.39 -7.91
N VAL A 85 23.24 -12.61 -7.84
CA VAL A 85 22.10 -12.92 -6.97
C VAL A 85 22.49 -12.83 -5.50
N ARG A 86 23.66 -13.36 -5.14
CA ARG A 86 24.18 -13.32 -3.77
C ARG A 86 24.35 -11.87 -3.29
N ASN A 87 24.99 -11.04 -4.10
CA ASN A 87 25.29 -9.65 -3.77
C ASN A 87 24.02 -8.81 -3.68
N ARG A 88 23.07 -8.96 -4.62
CA ARG A 88 21.80 -8.19 -4.56
C ARG A 88 20.95 -8.51 -3.33
N CYS A 89 21.10 -9.72 -2.78
CA CYS A 89 20.39 -10.18 -1.59
C CYS A 89 21.24 -10.02 -0.31
N PHE A 90 22.35 -9.28 -0.35
CA PHE A 90 23.23 -9.07 0.79
C PHE A 90 23.66 -10.38 1.48
N HIS A 91 23.86 -11.45 0.71
CA HIS A 91 24.23 -12.78 1.21
C HIS A 91 23.19 -13.46 2.14
N LEU A 92 21.98 -12.91 2.26
CA LEU A 92 20.87 -13.47 3.03
C LEU A 92 20.04 -14.40 2.14
N ALA A 93 20.33 -15.70 2.18
CA ALA A 93 19.82 -16.65 1.18
C ALA A 93 18.81 -17.70 1.73
N HIS A 94 18.66 -17.81 3.05
CA HIS A 94 17.79 -18.83 3.66
C HIS A 94 16.28 -18.52 3.58
N GLY A 95 15.91 -17.27 3.31
CA GLY A 95 14.54 -16.78 3.38
C GLY A 95 14.08 -16.56 4.83
N VAL A 96 12.77 -16.46 5.02
CA VAL A 96 12.16 -16.14 6.33
C VAL A 96 11.29 -17.28 6.85
N GLY A 97 11.22 -17.39 8.18
CA GLY A 97 10.34 -18.33 8.87
C GLY A 97 10.78 -19.79 8.85
N ARG A 98 9.88 -20.66 9.30
CA ARG A 98 9.98 -22.12 9.27
C ARG A 98 8.76 -22.72 8.57
N SER A 99 8.83 -24.01 8.25
CA SER A 99 7.68 -24.75 7.73
C SER A 99 6.52 -24.67 8.72
N GLY A 100 5.44 -24.00 8.33
CA GLY A 100 4.22 -23.85 9.14
C GLY A 100 4.13 -22.58 9.98
N ASP A 101 5.20 -21.79 10.12
CA ASP A 101 5.15 -20.48 10.79
C ASP A 101 6.18 -19.50 10.19
N ILE A 102 5.69 -18.46 9.52
CA ILE A 102 6.51 -17.44 8.89
C ILE A 102 7.25 -16.53 9.89
N CYS A 103 6.74 -16.41 11.12
CA CYS A 103 7.35 -15.59 12.17
C CYS A 103 8.34 -16.36 13.04
N ALA A 104 8.44 -17.69 12.87
CA ALA A 104 9.34 -18.51 13.67
C ALA A 104 10.81 -18.27 13.32
N VAL A 105 11.65 -18.18 14.35
CA VAL A 105 13.12 -18.08 14.20
C VAL A 105 13.64 -19.29 13.43
N GLN A 106 14.42 -19.03 12.39
CA GLN A 106 15.10 -20.05 11.58
C GLN A 106 16.48 -20.36 12.17
N PRO A 107 16.74 -21.57 12.72
CA PRO A 107 18.03 -21.88 13.34
C PRO A 107 19.22 -21.78 12.39
N LYS A 108 19.02 -22.03 11.10
CA LYS A 108 20.07 -21.88 10.06
C LYS A 108 20.31 -20.43 9.63
N ALA A 109 19.46 -19.50 10.04
CA ALA A 109 19.43 -18.13 9.54
C ALA A 109 19.07 -17.14 10.66
N ALA A 110 19.95 -17.06 11.67
CA ALA A 110 19.74 -16.20 12.83
C ALA A 110 19.70 -14.72 12.44
N GLY A 111 20.54 -14.29 11.51
CA GLY A 111 20.57 -12.92 10.99
C GLY A 111 19.32 -12.57 10.21
N SER A 112 18.91 -13.43 9.27
CA SER A 112 17.64 -13.26 8.55
C SER A 112 16.43 -13.23 9.51
N SER A 113 16.44 -14.05 10.57
CA SER A 113 15.37 -14.08 11.56
C SER A 113 15.30 -12.78 12.38
N LEU A 114 16.45 -12.28 12.82
CA LEU A 114 16.56 -11.01 13.54
C LEU A 114 16.10 -9.84 12.66
N LEU A 115 16.51 -9.83 11.38
CA LEU A 115 16.09 -8.83 10.40
C LEU A 115 14.56 -8.74 10.32
N VAL A 116 13.89 -9.88 10.12
CA VAL A 116 12.42 -9.94 10.00
C VAL A 116 11.72 -9.45 11.26
N GLN A 117 12.18 -9.89 12.43
CA GLN A 117 11.57 -9.48 13.71
C GLN A 117 11.74 -7.98 13.95
N LEU A 118 12.91 -7.44 13.61
CA LEU A 118 13.17 -6.02 13.69
C LEU A 118 12.30 -5.24 12.70
N THR A 119 12.22 -5.67 11.43
CA THR A 119 11.34 -5.05 10.42
C THR A 119 9.88 -5.02 10.87
N ASN A 120 9.36 -6.09 11.47
CA ASN A 120 8.00 -6.11 12.03
C ASN A 120 7.80 -5.05 13.13
N CYS A 121 8.80 -4.86 14.01
CA CYS A 121 8.75 -3.81 15.03
C CYS A 121 8.78 -2.41 14.42
N LEU A 122 9.68 -2.18 13.44
CA LEU A 122 9.81 -0.89 12.76
C LEU A 122 8.54 -0.53 11.98
N VAL A 123 7.91 -1.51 11.33
CA VAL A 123 6.63 -1.30 10.65
C VAL A 123 5.51 -1.02 11.66
N LEU A 124 5.49 -1.68 12.82
CA LEU A 124 4.51 -1.35 13.87
C LEU A 124 4.67 0.09 14.37
N ASP A 125 5.90 0.53 14.63
CA ASP A 125 6.20 1.92 15.00
C ASP A 125 5.78 2.89 13.88
N MET A 126 6.02 2.54 12.61
CA MET A 126 5.57 3.29 11.45
C MET A 126 4.04 3.42 11.37
N LEU A 127 3.28 2.35 11.67
CA LEU A 127 1.83 2.39 11.75
C LEU A 127 1.36 3.36 12.84
N HIS A 128 2.04 3.39 14.00
CA HIS A 128 1.74 4.32 15.09
C HIS A 128 2.02 5.77 14.71
N LEU A 129 3.16 6.03 14.06
CA LEU A 129 3.54 7.34 13.53
C LEU A 129 2.54 7.84 12.48
N ALA A 130 2.07 6.95 11.61
CA ALA A 130 1.07 7.28 10.59
C ALA A 130 -0.35 7.52 11.17
N GLY A 131 -0.63 7.06 12.40
CA GLY A 131 -1.86 7.37 13.13
C GLY A 131 -2.65 6.16 13.65
N ILE A 132 -2.25 4.93 13.31
CA ILE A 132 -2.92 3.68 13.75
C ILE A 132 -2.36 3.22 15.11
N LYS A 133 -2.48 4.08 16.12
CA LYS A 133 -1.92 3.88 17.47
C LYS A 133 -2.44 2.64 18.21
N ASN A 134 -3.64 2.19 17.87
CA ASN A 134 -4.27 1.02 18.50
C ASN A 134 -3.80 -0.31 17.90
N ALA A 135 -2.97 -0.31 16.85
CA ALA A 135 -2.34 -1.53 16.36
C ALA A 135 -1.44 -2.12 17.46
N LYS A 136 -1.62 -3.39 17.79
CA LYS A 136 -0.81 -4.08 18.81
C LYS A 136 0.29 -4.95 18.21
N SER A 137 0.10 -5.35 16.96
CA SER A 137 1.03 -6.20 16.22
C SER A 137 0.97 -5.85 14.74
N ALA A 138 2.10 -6.01 14.07
CA ALA A 138 2.23 -5.95 12.64
C ALA A 138 3.18 -7.04 12.14
N ILE A 139 2.85 -7.65 11.00
CA ILE A 139 3.73 -8.56 10.28
C ILE A 139 3.88 -8.10 8.84
N VAL A 140 5.11 -8.09 8.34
CA VAL A 140 5.38 -7.93 6.91
C VAL A 140 5.31 -9.32 6.28
N LEU A 141 4.65 -9.41 5.12
CA LEU A 141 4.53 -10.63 4.34
C LEU A 141 5.06 -10.39 2.92
N PRO A 142 5.77 -11.37 2.34
CA PRO A 142 6.32 -11.27 1.00
C PRO A 142 5.29 -11.67 -0.07
N VAL A 143 4.09 -11.10 0.03
CA VAL A 143 3.00 -11.28 -0.93
C VAL A 143 2.30 -9.94 -1.17
N ALA A 144 1.70 -9.78 -2.34
CA ALA A 144 0.88 -8.61 -2.63
C ALA A 144 -0.36 -8.54 -1.72
N THR A 145 -0.93 -7.34 -1.57
CA THR A 145 -2.11 -7.06 -0.70
C THR A 145 -3.26 -8.05 -0.90
N GLY A 146 -3.57 -8.43 -2.15
CA GLY A 146 -4.65 -9.38 -2.45
C GLY A 146 -4.44 -10.77 -1.81
N MET A 147 -3.20 -11.25 -1.81
CA MET A 147 -2.85 -12.53 -1.15
C MET A 147 -2.84 -12.39 0.37
N ALA A 148 -2.37 -11.26 0.92
CA ALA A 148 -2.43 -10.99 2.35
C ALA A 148 -3.89 -10.93 2.87
N LEU A 149 -4.80 -10.33 2.09
CA LEU A 149 -6.24 -10.36 2.38
C LEU A 149 -6.77 -11.80 2.39
N LEU A 150 -6.38 -12.61 1.41
CA LEU A 150 -6.76 -14.03 1.38
C LEU A 150 -6.24 -14.79 2.60
N PHE A 151 -5.00 -14.57 3.03
CA PHE A 151 -4.48 -15.20 4.24
C PHE A 151 -5.22 -14.78 5.51
N ALA A 152 -5.64 -13.51 5.62
CA ALA A 152 -6.49 -13.06 6.71
C ALA A 152 -7.83 -13.83 6.73
N MET A 153 -8.49 -13.94 5.57
CA MET A 153 -9.76 -14.67 5.46
C MET A 153 -9.59 -16.18 5.71
N LEU A 154 -8.55 -16.82 5.17
CA LEU A 154 -8.27 -18.24 5.42
C LEU A 154 -7.96 -18.52 6.89
N THR A 155 -7.32 -17.58 7.59
CA THR A 155 -7.11 -17.70 9.04
C THR A 155 -8.42 -17.62 9.78
N LEU A 156 -9.27 -16.64 9.49
CA LEU A 156 -10.61 -16.55 10.09
C LEU A 156 -11.41 -17.82 9.81
N GLN A 157 -11.30 -18.36 8.60
CA GLN A 157 -11.96 -19.60 8.22
C GLN A 157 -11.45 -20.78 9.05
N ALA A 158 -10.14 -20.90 9.24
CA ALA A 158 -9.54 -21.94 10.06
C ALA A 158 -9.92 -21.81 11.55
N GLN A 159 -9.97 -20.59 12.09
CA GLN A 159 -10.37 -20.30 13.46
C GLN A 159 -11.85 -20.58 13.71
N ALA A 160 -12.70 -20.37 12.70
CA ALA A 160 -14.13 -20.67 12.78
C ALA A 160 -14.47 -22.18 12.72
N ARG A 161 -13.49 -23.05 12.45
CA ARG A 161 -13.72 -24.51 12.39
C ARG A 161 -13.89 -25.08 13.79
N VAL A 162 -15.07 -25.64 14.04
CA VAL A 162 -15.35 -26.45 15.23
C VAL A 162 -15.29 -27.93 14.83
N PRO A 163 -14.44 -28.77 15.47
CA PRO A 163 -14.39 -30.20 15.19
C PRO A 163 -15.78 -30.85 15.31
N GLY A 164 -16.17 -31.63 14.31
CA GLY A 164 -17.46 -32.34 14.29
C GLY A 164 -18.68 -31.52 13.84
N ARG A 165 -18.52 -30.23 13.48
CA ARG A 165 -19.60 -29.43 12.88
C ARG A 165 -19.34 -29.11 11.41
N PRO A 166 -20.35 -29.16 10.53
CA PRO A 166 -20.20 -28.74 9.14
C PRO A 166 -19.81 -27.26 9.06
N HIS A 167 -19.05 -26.91 8.03
CA HIS A 167 -18.57 -25.55 7.83
C HIS A 167 -19.73 -24.61 7.48
N THR A 168 -20.14 -23.75 8.42
CA THR A 168 -21.30 -22.85 8.24
C THR A 168 -20.90 -21.53 7.59
N LYS A 169 -19.75 -20.94 7.96
CA LYS A 169 -19.29 -19.64 7.43
C LYS A 169 -18.80 -19.76 5.98
N ARG A 170 -19.60 -19.28 5.02
CA ARG A 170 -19.37 -19.36 3.57
C ARG A 170 -19.22 -18.00 2.91
N TYR A 171 -19.93 -17.00 3.41
CA TYR A 171 -20.07 -15.71 2.74
C TYR A 171 -19.04 -14.69 3.23
N VAL A 172 -18.53 -13.87 2.31
CA VAL A 172 -17.80 -12.64 2.62
C VAL A 172 -18.65 -11.47 2.13
N LEU A 173 -19.13 -10.64 3.08
CA LEU A 173 -19.87 -9.43 2.73
C LEU A 173 -18.92 -8.36 2.26
N TRP A 174 -19.25 -7.71 1.14
CA TRP A 174 -18.31 -6.81 0.52
C TRP A 174 -18.95 -5.55 -0.09
N PRO A 175 -18.74 -4.37 0.52
CA PRO A 175 -19.03 -3.09 -0.12
C PRO A 175 -18.26 -2.96 -1.43
N ARG A 176 -18.98 -2.92 -2.55
CA ARG A 176 -18.47 -3.19 -3.90
C ARG A 176 -17.11 -2.54 -4.21
N ILE A 177 -16.10 -3.40 -4.34
CA ILE A 177 -14.80 -3.21 -5.00
C ILE A 177 -14.34 -4.62 -5.49
N ALA A 178 -13.26 -4.86 -6.25
CA ALA A 178 -13.09 -6.09 -7.07
C ALA A 178 -12.37 -7.31 -6.41
N LYS A 179 -12.99 -8.53 -6.50
CA LYS A 179 -12.76 -9.95 -5.96
C LYS A 179 -12.31 -10.32 -4.50
N SER A 180 -13.06 -11.22 -3.80
CA SER A 180 -12.60 -12.40 -2.97
C SER A 180 -13.77 -13.40 -2.68
N LEU A 181 -13.54 -14.57 -2.04
CA LEU A 181 -14.46 -15.71 -1.65
C LEU A 181 -15.98 -15.43 -1.71
N GLU A 182 -16.81 -16.36 -2.24
CA GLU A 182 -18.24 -16.20 -2.60
C GLU A 182 -18.83 -14.83 -2.18
N PRO A 183 -18.50 -13.78 -2.95
CA PRO A 183 -18.64 -12.43 -2.47
C PRO A 183 -20.10 -12.02 -2.57
N VAL A 184 -20.67 -11.59 -1.44
CA VAL A 184 -21.96 -10.91 -1.44
C VAL A 184 -21.67 -9.44 -1.62
N VAL A 185 -21.76 -9.00 -2.87
CA VAL A 185 -21.53 -7.61 -3.26
C VAL A 185 -22.68 -6.75 -2.73
N ILE A 186 -22.33 -5.75 -1.92
CA ILE A 186 -23.26 -4.72 -1.44
C ILE A 186 -22.99 -3.47 -2.25
N GLU A 187 -24.02 -3.00 -2.97
CA GLU A 187 -23.93 -1.78 -3.75
C GLU A 187 -23.75 -0.55 -2.85
N ASN A 188 -23.05 0.45 -3.38
CA ASN A 188 -22.82 1.70 -2.66
C ASN A 188 -24.01 2.65 -2.85
N VAL A 189 -24.24 3.54 -1.89
CA VAL A 189 -25.22 4.64 -2.01
C VAL A 189 -24.52 5.89 -2.51
N LEU A 190 -25.17 6.60 -3.43
CA LEU A 190 -24.72 7.90 -3.91
C LEU A 190 -25.11 8.99 -2.90
N ASP A 191 -24.11 9.63 -2.29
CA ASP A 191 -24.25 10.77 -1.39
C ASP A 191 -23.57 11.99 -2.02
N GLY A 192 -24.37 12.86 -2.64
CA GLY A 192 -23.86 13.93 -3.49
C GLY A 192 -23.17 13.37 -4.73
N ASP A 193 -21.86 13.58 -4.85
CA ASP A 193 -21.01 13.05 -5.93
C ASP A 193 -20.21 11.80 -5.51
N GLU A 194 -20.34 11.34 -4.26
CA GLU A 194 -19.53 10.24 -3.71
C GLU A 194 -20.33 8.94 -3.59
N LEU A 195 -19.67 7.82 -3.86
CA LEU A 195 -20.22 6.49 -3.57
C LEU A 195 -19.75 6.04 -2.19
N ARG A 196 -20.69 5.77 -1.28
CA ARG A 196 -20.45 5.51 0.14
C ARG A 196 -21.06 4.18 0.56
N THR A 197 -20.57 3.63 1.67
CA THR A 197 -21.09 2.38 2.24
C THR A 197 -22.57 2.52 2.57
N ASP A 198 -23.38 1.57 2.10
CA ASP A 198 -24.75 1.39 2.55
C ASP A 198 -24.77 0.51 3.81
N LEU A 199 -24.76 1.15 4.98
CA LEU A 199 -24.80 0.43 6.26
C LEU A 199 -26.12 -0.31 6.47
N ALA A 200 -27.24 0.24 5.97
CA ALA A 200 -28.56 -0.38 6.12
C ALA A 200 -28.66 -1.65 5.27
N ALA A 201 -28.20 -1.61 4.01
CA ALA A 201 -28.14 -2.79 3.17
C ALA A 201 -27.14 -3.83 3.69
N LEU A 202 -26.00 -3.40 4.25
CA LEU A 202 -25.04 -4.28 4.90
C LEU A 202 -25.68 -5.02 6.09
N GLU A 203 -26.33 -4.30 7.00
CA GLU A 203 -26.99 -4.91 8.16
C GLU A 203 -28.18 -5.80 7.75
N ALA A 204 -28.97 -5.38 6.77
CA ALA A 204 -30.05 -6.20 6.22
C ALA A 204 -29.52 -7.53 5.65
N LYS A 205 -28.41 -7.51 4.91
CA LYS A 205 -27.75 -8.72 4.41
C LYS A 205 -27.13 -9.58 5.50
N MET A 206 -26.61 -8.98 6.57
CA MET A 206 -26.16 -9.74 7.75
C MET A 206 -27.29 -10.56 8.37
N ARG A 207 -28.49 -9.96 8.47
CA ARG A 207 -29.69 -10.62 9.01
C ARG A 207 -30.25 -11.66 8.04
N GLU A 208 -30.32 -11.36 6.75
CA GLU A 208 -30.86 -12.25 5.71
C GLU A 208 -30.07 -13.56 5.60
N LEU A 209 -28.73 -13.48 5.59
CA LEU A 209 -27.89 -14.67 5.42
C LEU A 209 -27.65 -15.43 6.73
N GLY A 210 -27.96 -14.83 7.88
CA GLY A 210 -27.58 -15.34 9.19
C GLY A 210 -26.11 -15.03 9.52
N PRO A 211 -25.81 -14.32 10.64
CA PRO A 211 -24.44 -13.99 11.05
C PRO A 211 -23.50 -15.21 11.15
N GLU A 212 -24.04 -16.38 11.51
CA GLU A 212 -23.32 -17.65 11.62
C GLU A 212 -22.83 -18.22 10.28
N ASN A 213 -23.36 -17.73 9.17
CA ASN A 213 -22.96 -18.12 7.80
C ASN A 213 -21.99 -17.12 7.17
N ILE A 214 -21.69 -16.02 7.86
CA ILE A 214 -20.82 -14.95 7.36
C ILE A 214 -19.44 -15.07 8.01
N LEU A 215 -18.42 -15.21 7.16
CA LEU A 215 -17.03 -15.27 7.58
C LEU A 215 -16.56 -13.91 8.10
N CYS A 216 -16.65 -12.90 7.23
CA CYS A 216 -16.27 -11.54 7.55
C CYS A 216 -16.91 -10.51 6.63
N VAL A 217 -16.88 -9.24 7.07
CA VAL A 217 -17.02 -8.08 6.18
C VAL A 217 -15.62 -7.69 5.69
N LEU A 218 -15.46 -7.51 4.38
CA LEU A 218 -14.24 -6.98 3.77
C LEU A 218 -14.45 -5.49 3.45
N SER A 219 -14.08 -4.57 4.33
CA SER A 219 -14.19 -3.13 4.05
C SER A 219 -12.95 -2.60 3.34
N THR A 220 -13.04 -1.44 2.69
CA THR A 220 -11.95 -0.79 1.98
C THR A 220 -11.89 0.69 2.28
N THR A 221 -10.73 1.16 2.76
CA THR A 221 -10.47 2.58 2.96
C THR A 221 -9.98 3.22 1.65
N SER A 222 -8.84 2.77 1.15
CA SER A 222 -8.16 3.40 0.02
C SER A 222 -8.71 2.89 -1.32
N CYS A 223 -9.51 3.73 -1.99
CA CYS A 223 -10.13 3.44 -3.28
C CYS A 223 -10.09 4.64 -4.24
N PHE A 224 -10.33 4.37 -5.53
CA PHE A 224 -10.40 5.41 -6.55
C PHE A 224 -11.71 6.19 -6.43
N ALA A 225 -11.62 7.51 -6.59
CA ALA A 225 -12.82 8.35 -6.75
C ALA A 225 -13.66 7.86 -7.95
N PRO A 226 -15.00 7.94 -7.90
CA PRO A 226 -15.84 8.70 -6.96
C PRO A 226 -16.20 7.94 -5.68
N ARG A 227 -15.67 6.73 -5.47
CA ARG A 227 -15.89 5.99 -4.23
C ARG A 227 -15.13 6.64 -3.08
N GLY A 228 -15.83 6.92 -1.98
CA GLY A 228 -15.22 7.30 -0.71
C GLY A 228 -14.69 6.07 0.04
N TYR A 229 -13.91 6.29 1.10
CA TYR A 229 -13.58 5.20 2.02
C TYR A 229 -14.86 4.61 2.62
N ASP A 230 -14.82 3.32 2.94
CA ASP A 230 -15.89 2.74 3.72
C ASP A 230 -15.98 3.37 5.12
N ARG A 231 -17.18 3.33 5.69
CA ARG A 231 -17.47 3.70 7.08
C ARG A 231 -16.92 2.63 8.05
N VAL A 232 -15.60 2.42 8.03
CA VAL A 232 -14.94 1.25 8.63
C VAL A 232 -15.10 1.17 10.15
N ASP A 233 -15.28 2.29 10.84
CA ASP A 233 -15.55 2.37 12.27
C ASP A 233 -16.99 1.97 12.63
N GLU A 234 -17.98 2.38 11.82
CA GLU A 234 -19.37 1.94 11.95
C GLU A 234 -19.52 0.45 11.58
N ILE A 235 -18.86 0.01 10.50
CA ILE A 235 -18.80 -1.42 10.12
C ILE A 235 -18.18 -2.24 11.25
N ALA A 236 -17.09 -1.76 11.86
CA ALA A 236 -16.46 -2.48 12.96
C ALA A 236 -17.41 -2.64 14.16
N GLN A 237 -18.25 -1.65 14.46
CA GLN A 237 -19.26 -1.75 15.52
C GLN A 237 -20.33 -2.80 15.17
N LEU A 238 -20.84 -2.81 13.93
CA LEU A 238 -21.76 -3.85 13.46
C LEU A 238 -21.14 -5.24 13.53
N CYS A 239 -19.91 -5.41 13.04
CA CYS A 239 -19.18 -6.67 13.13
C CYS A 239 -19.00 -7.17 14.57
N ARG A 240 -18.82 -6.25 15.53
CA ARG A 240 -18.79 -6.60 16.97
C ARG A 240 -20.17 -7.03 17.46
N GLN A 241 -21.23 -6.32 17.09
CA GLN A 241 -22.60 -6.61 17.50
C GLN A 241 -23.08 -7.98 17.02
N TYR A 242 -22.76 -8.35 15.77
CA TYR A 242 -23.19 -9.61 15.15
C TYR A 242 -22.18 -10.76 15.26
N ASP A 243 -21.04 -10.55 15.94
CA ASP A 243 -19.93 -11.52 16.03
C ASP A 243 -19.43 -12.02 14.65
N ILE A 244 -19.31 -11.09 13.70
CA ILE A 244 -18.82 -11.34 12.34
C ILE A 244 -17.38 -10.81 12.23
N GLY A 245 -16.49 -11.55 11.57
CA GLY A 245 -15.13 -11.09 11.32
C GLY A 245 -15.09 -9.79 10.51
N HIS A 246 -14.02 -9.00 10.64
CA HIS A 246 -13.85 -7.77 9.88
C HIS A 246 -12.40 -7.63 9.40
N VAL A 247 -12.25 -7.57 8.09
CA VAL A 247 -10.97 -7.38 7.40
C VAL A 247 -11.01 -6.04 6.67
N ILE A 248 -10.05 -5.17 6.94
CA ILE A 248 -9.91 -3.87 6.28
C ILE A 248 -8.84 -3.95 5.19
N ASN A 249 -9.23 -3.69 3.95
CA ASN A 249 -8.32 -3.41 2.85
C ASN A 249 -7.88 -1.94 2.90
N ASN A 250 -6.70 -1.69 3.46
CA ASN A 250 -6.06 -0.38 3.57
C ASN A 250 -4.84 -0.26 2.65
N ALA A 251 -4.93 -0.84 1.44
CA ALA A 251 -3.84 -1.00 0.48
C ALA A 251 -2.87 0.19 0.41
N TYR A 252 -3.37 1.40 0.19
CA TYR A 252 -2.57 2.62 0.10
C TYR A 252 -3.09 3.71 1.04
N GLY A 253 -3.77 3.34 2.12
CA GLY A 253 -4.34 4.30 3.06
C GLY A 253 -3.37 4.76 4.15
N LEU A 254 -2.18 4.14 4.29
CA LEU A 254 -1.22 4.51 5.34
C LEU A 254 -0.62 5.91 5.12
N GLN A 255 -0.47 6.33 3.86
CA GLN A 255 -0.04 7.68 3.51
C GLN A 255 -1.11 8.77 3.78
N SER A 256 -2.31 8.39 4.25
CA SER A 256 -3.42 9.31 4.50
C SER A 256 -3.79 9.35 5.98
N SER A 257 -3.56 10.50 6.61
CA SER A 257 -3.90 10.73 8.03
C SER A 257 -5.39 10.50 8.36
N LYS A 258 -6.28 10.69 7.39
CA LYS A 258 -7.71 10.42 7.55
C LYS A 258 -7.98 8.92 7.59
N CYS A 259 -7.41 8.17 6.64
CA CYS A 259 -7.66 6.73 6.55
C CYS A 259 -7.00 6.00 7.73
N THR A 260 -5.82 6.46 8.19
CA THR A 260 -5.23 5.95 9.44
C THR A 260 -6.06 6.32 10.67
N HIS A 261 -6.63 7.53 10.74
CA HIS A 261 -7.54 7.89 11.83
C HIS A 261 -8.77 6.98 11.87
N LEU A 262 -9.43 6.74 10.73
CA LEU A 262 -10.61 5.88 10.65
C LEU A 262 -10.29 4.43 11.03
N VAL A 263 -9.18 3.88 10.55
CA VAL A 263 -8.73 2.54 10.98
C VAL A 263 -8.46 2.52 12.48
N ASN A 264 -7.82 3.55 13.03
CA ASN A 264 -7.56 3.65 14.46
C ASN A 264 -8.86 3.74 15.30
N GLN A 265 -9.89 4.41 14.78
CA GLN A 265 -11.23 4.46 15.36
C GLN A 265 -11.91 3.09 15.31
N ALA A 266 -11.86 2.40 14.17
CA ALA A 266 -12.40 1.05 14.01
C ALA A 266 -11.76 0.07 15.01
N PHE A 267 -10.43 0.14 15.18
CA PHE A 267 -9.68 -0.65 16.16
C PHE A 267 -10.11 -0.37 17.60
N ARG A 268 -10.60 0.85 17.89
CA ARG A 268 -11.06 1.25 19.23
C ARG A 268 -12.52 0.85 19.48
N LEU A 269 -13.39 1.19 18.55
CA LEU A 269 -14.85 1.19 18.73
C LEU A 269 -15.50 -0.15 18.39
N GLY A 270 -14.87 -0.98 17.55
CA GLY A 270 -15.50 -2.17 17.01
C GLY A 270 -14.59 -3.40 16.92
N ARG A 271 -15.02 -4.41 16.19
CA ARG A 271 -14.24 -5.60 15.86
C ARG A 271 -13.48 -5.35 14.57
N VAL A 272 -12.17 -5.55 14.61
CA VAL A 272 -11.31 -5.61 13.43
C VAL A 272 -10.29 -6.72 13.64
N ASP A 273 -10.40 -7.77 12.83
CA ASP A 273 -9.55 -8.96 12.91
C ASP A 273 -8.24 -8.76 12.13
N ALA A 274 -8.25 -7.98 11.04
CA ALA A 274 -7.04 -7.62 10.31
C ALA A 274 -7.20 -6.32 9.50
N CYS A 275 -6.14 -5.53 9.41
CA CYS A 275 -6.02 -4.41 8.46
C CYS A 275 -4.75 -4.59 7.62
N ILE A 276 -4.91 -4.60 6.29
CA ILE A 276 -3.86 -4.97 5.34
C ILE A 276 -3.44 -3.73 4.54
N GLN A 277 -2.13 -3.49 4.44
CA GLN A 277 -1.53 -2.41 3.67
C GLN A 277 -0.54 -2.97 2.63
N SER A 278 -0.34 -2.32 1.49
CA SER A 278 0.74 -2.66 0.54
C SER A 278 2.02 -1.96 0.94
N THR A 279 3.17 -2.61 0.70
CA THR A 279 4.46 -1.98 1.01
C THR A 279 4.87 -1.01 -0.09
N ASP A 280 4.73 -1.38 -1.36
CA ASP A 280 5.09 -0.55 -2.51
C ASP A 280 4.37 0.80 -2.53
N LYS A 281 3.07 0.80 -2.20
CA LYS A 281 2.24 2.01 -2.28
C LYS A 281 2.46 2.97 -1.12
N ASN A 282 3.03 2.52 0.00
CA ASN A 282 3.17 3.33 1.21
C ASN A 282 4.62 3.59 1.62
N PHE A 283 5.57 2.77 1.17
CA PHE A 283 6.98 2.84 1.57
C PHE A 283 7.97 3.02 0.42
N LEU A 284 7.48 3.20 -0.83
CA LEU A 284 8.32 3.41 -2.02
C LEU A 284 9.30 2.25 -2.30
N VAL A 285 8.84 1.03 -2.10
CA VAL A 285 9.60 -0.21 -2.36
C VAL A 285 9.05 -0.94 -3.60
N PRO A 286 9.76 -1.93 -4.14
CA PRO A 286 9.23 -2.76 -5.23
C PRO A 286 7.93 -3.48 -4.86
N VAL A 287 7.08 -3.70 -5.86
CA VAL A 287 5.83 -4.46 -5.72
C VAL A 287 6.13 -5.88 -5.22
N GLY A 288 5.35 -6.33 -4.24
CA GLY A 288 5.39 -7.73 -3.77
C GLY A 288 5.33 -7.94 -2.27
N GLY A 289 5.26 -6.87 -1.46
CA GLY A 289 5.06 -6.96 -0.02
C GLY A 289 3.72 -6.41 0.45
N ALA A 290 3.30 -6.87 1.63
CA ALA A 290 2.15 -6.36 2.35
C ALA A 290 2.40 -6.38 3.85
N VAL A 291 1.72 -5.49 4.56
CA VAL A 291 1.69 -5.45 6.03
C VAL A 291 0.32 -5.95 6.47
N ILE A 292 0.28 -6.83 7.47
CA ILE A 292 -0.93 -7.17 8.21
C ILE A 292 -0.80 -6.59 9.62
N SER A 293 -1.77 -5.81 10.03
CA SER A 293 -1.85 -5.20 11.37
C SER A 293 -3.13 -5.63 12.08
N VAL A 294 -3.03 -5.88 13.39
CA VAL A 294 -4.14 -6.37 14.22
C VAL A 294 -4.22 -5.66 15.58
N THR A 295 -5.36 -5.81 16.25
CA THR A 295 -5.62 -5.27 17.60
C THR A 295 -5.31 -6.25 18.74
N SER A 296 -5.20 -7.55 18.44
CA SER A 296 -4.77 -8.60 19.37
C SER A 296 -3.24 -8.65 19.46
N GLY A 297 -2.70 -8.87 20.66
CA GLY A 297 -1.25 -8.96 20.86
C GLY A 297 -0.64 -10.22 20.23
N LEU A 298 0.63 -10.16 19.83
CA LEU A 298 1.46 -11.34 19.60
C LEU A 298 1.83 -11.93 20.98
N CYS A 299 0.96 -12.73 21.60
CA CYS A 299 1.40 -13.50 22.77
C CYS A 299 2.39 -14.58 22.28
N THR A 300 3.65 -14.44 22.71
CA THR A 300 4.80 -15.30 22.34
C THR A 300 4.77 -16.70 22.95
N SER A 301 3.66 -17.13 23.56
CA SER A 301 3.58 -18.49 24.10
C SER A 301 2.22 -19.18 24.04
N ASP A 302 1.07 -18.52 23.85
CA ASP A 302 -0.21 -19.27 23.99
C ASP A 302 -1.45 -18.84 23.19
N ARG A 303 -1.39 -17.91 22.22
CA ARG A 303 -2.56 -17.68 21.32
C ARG A 303 -2.20 -17.38 19.86
N GLN A 304 -2.89 -18.07 18.95
CA GLN A 304 -2.79 -17.98 17.49
C GLN A 304 -3.62 -16.80 16.93
N ASP A 305 -3.46 -15.60 17.49
CA ASP A 305 -4.40 -14.49 17.26
C ASP A 305 -4.07 -13.59 16.06
N VAL A 306 -2.94 -13.83 15.37
CA VAL A 306 -2.59 -13.15 14.11
C VAL A 306 -2.75 -14.15 12.96
N PRO A 307 -3.34 -13.75 11.81
CA PRO A 307 -3.29 -14.53 10.58
C PRO A 307 -1.89 -14.95 10.19
N ARG A 308 -1.53 -16.19 10.51
CA ARG A 308 -0.26 -16.81 10.12
C ARG A 308 -0.51 -17.72 8.91
N PRO A 309 0.01 -17.39 7.73
CA PRO A 309 -0.04 -18.30 6.60
C PRO A 309 0.66 -19.61 6.97
N ARG A 310 -0.03 -20.75 6.82
CA ARG A 310 0.55 -22.09 6.98
C ARG A 310 1.33 -22.53 5.73
N GLU A 311 2.13 -21.63 5.17
CA GLU A 311 2.94 -21.92 3.98
C GLU A 311 4.38 -22.25 4.35
N GLN A 312 5.07 -22.97 3.47
CA GLN A 312 6.51 -23.22 3.61
C GLN A 312 7.28 -21.91 3.38
N ARG A 313 8.40 -21.71 4.10
CA ARG A 313 9.31 -20.54 4.09
C ARG A 313 9.13 -19.58 2.90
N ALA A 314 9.03 -18.30 3.18
CA ALA A 314 8.76 -17.28 2.17
C ALA A 314 10.01 -16.46 1.79
N SER A 315 9.90 -15.68 0.71
CA SER A 315 10.99 -14.82 0.23
C SER A 315 11.35 -13.76 1.28
N ALA A 316 12.64 -13.56 1.53
CA ALA A 316 13.13 -12.43 2.31
C ALA A 316 13.20 -11.13 1.48
N GLY A 317 12.96 -11.20 0.16
CA GLY A 317 13.04 -10.08 -0.79
C GLY A 317 12.40 -8.78 -0.30
N PRO A 318 11.09 -8.74 -0.06
CA PRO A 318 10.46 -7.53 0.46
C PRO A 318 10.97 -7.15 1.84
N PHE A 319 11.46 -8.06 2.70
CA PHE A 319 12.13 -7.65 3.95
C PHE A 319 13.51 -7.01 3.70
N HIS A 320 14.24 -7.36 2.65
CA HIS A 320 15.49 -6.67 2.27
C HIS A 320 15.23 -5.26 1.74
N TYR A 321 14.13 -5.06 0.99
CA TYR A 321 13.73 -3.74 0.47
C TYR A 321 12.95 -2.90 1.50
N ASP A 322 12.14 -3.53 2.35
CA ASP A 322 11.35 -2.94 3.46
C ASP A 322 12.19 -2.75 4.73
N ALA A 323 13.39 -3.35 4.81
CA ALA A 323 14.47 -2.93 5.68
C ALA A 323 15.42 -1.94 4.99
N ALA A 324 15.12 -1.49 3.76
CA ALA A 324 15.80 -0.38 3.09
C ALA A 324 14.99 0.95 3.00
N PRO A 325 13.77 1.15 3.57
CA PRO A 325 13.15 2.47 3.71
C PRO A 325 13.74 3.16 4.95
N TRP A 326 15.05 3.05 5.15
CA TRP A 326 15.80 4.03 5.92
C TRP A 326 15.94 5.19 4.95
N PRO A 327 15.40 6.38 5.26
CA PRO A 327 15.17 7.40 4.25
C PRO A 327 16.46 7.71 3.52
N THR A 328 16.55 7.19 2.30
CA THR A 328 17.67 7.35 1.39
C THR A 328 17.65 8.82 0.99
N ARG A 329 18.64 9.58 1.49
CA ARG A 329 19.02 10.94 1.07
C ARG A 329 17.89 11.82 0.51
N VAL A 330 17.26 12.62 1.37
CA VAL A 330 16.80 13.95 0.95
C VAL A 330 18.00 14.88 1.00
N GLN A 331 18.57 15.23 -0.16
CA GLN A 331 19.60 16.26 -0.25
C GLN A 331 19.06 17.59 0.30
N GLY A 332 19.87 18.22 1.16
CA GLY A 332 19.46 19.30 2.04
C GLY A 332 19.28 20.68 1.41
N ALA A 333 18.60 21.53 2.15
CA ALA A 333 18.99 22.93 2.32
C ALA A 333 18.70 23.34 3.77
N SER A 334 19.71 23.94 4.39
CA SER A 334 19.82 24.38 5.79
C SER A 334 18.61 25.14 6.33
N GLY A 335 18.18 24.81 7.56
CA GLY A 335 17.39 25.74 8.37
C GLY A 335 16.41 25.09 9.34
N ARG A 336 16.88 24.79 10.56
CA ARG A 336 16.13 24.71 11.83
C ARG A 336 14.89 23.78 11.88
N THR A 337 15.07 22.68 12.63
CA THR A 337 14.05 21.85 13.31
C THR A 337 13.01 21.14 12.43
N GLN A 338 12.89 19.82 12.61
CA GLN A 338 11.87 18.88 12.06
C GLN A 338 12.26 18.08 10.80
N ALA A 339 12.84 16.89 10.96
CA ALA A 339 13.12 15.97 9.85
C ALA A 339 13.09 14.45 10.20
N PRO A 340 12.01 13.94 10.83
CA PRO A 340 11.45 12.63 10.45
C PRO A 340 10.00 12.74 9.92
N ARG A 341 9.40 13.94 10.01
CA ARG A 341 8.05 14.22 9.52
C ARG A 341 7.95 14.25 7.98
N ALA A 342 9.06 14.38 7.26
CA ALA A 342 9.03 14.89 5.88
C ALA A 342 8.53 13.92 4.79
N LEU A 343 8.48 12.58 4.98
CA LEU A 343 7.98 11.65 3.94
C LEU A 343 6.49 11.34 4.08
N LEU A 344 6.05 10.93 5.27
CA LEU A 344 4.61 10.78 5.60
C LEU A 344 3.87 12.13 5.54
N PHE A 345 4.51 13.22 5.99
CA PHE A 345 3.95 14.55 5.86
C PHE A 345 4.36 15.28 4.58
N ARG A 346 5.11 14.75 3.59
CA ARG A 346 5.13 15.42 2.27
C ARG A 346 3.82 15.18 1.53
N GLY A 347 3.25 13.98 1.63
CA GLY A 347 1.88 13.72 1.13
C GLY A 347 0.83 14.60 1.84
N ALA A 348 0.96 14.77 3.17
CA ALA A 348 0.05 15.62 3.94
C ALA A 348 0.36 17.13 3.88
N HIS A 349 1.63 17.55 3.70
CA HIS A 349 2.01 18.95 3.53
C HIS A 349 1.73 19.43 2.12
N VAL A 350 1.89 18.64 1.05
CA VAL A 350 1.34 18.99 -0.27
C VAL A 350 -0.17 19.23 -0.18
N GLY A 351 -0.87 18.53 0.72
CA GLY A 351 -2.28 18.75 1.06
C GLY A 351 -2.57 19.98 1.96
N ARG A 352 -1.74 20.31 2.97
CA ARG A 352 -1.99 21.42 3.92
C ARG A 352 -1.17 22.69 3.70
N ASP A 353 0.15 22.64 3.55
CA ASP A 353 1.07 23.81 3.51
C ASP A 353 2.10 23.83 2.36
N GLY A 354 1.97 22.96 1.36
CA GLY A 354 2.65 23.12 0.09
C GLY A 354 2.28 24.49 -0.47
N PRO A 355 3.17 25.18 -1.21
CA PRO A 355 2.83 26.48 -1.78
C PRO A 355 1.46 26.31 -2.43
N ARG A 356 0.53 27.25 -2.21
CA ARG A 356 -0.90 27.22 -2.61
C ARG A 356 -1.17 26.78 -4.07
N ARG A 357 -0.13 26.50 -4.85
CA ARG A 357 -0.04 25.98 -6.20
C ARG A 357 -0.07 24.44 -6.34
N THR A 358 0.19 23.65 -5.28
CA THR A 358 0.40 22.18 -5.39
C THR A 358 -0.83 21.32 -5.10
N ARG A 359 -1.94 21.90 -4.62
CA ARG A 359 -3.16 21.11 -4.39
C ARG A 359 -3.75 20.70 -5.75
N PRO A 360 -4.20 19.45 -5.93
CA PRO A 360 -4.91 19.01 -7.14
C PRO A 360 -6.13 19.89 -7.48
N ARG A 361 -6.76 20.53 -6.48
CA ARG A 361 -7.76 21.59 -6.69
C ARG A 361 -7.25 22.77 -7.54
N HIS A 362 -6.01 23.21 -7.32
CA HIS A 362 -5.37 24.25 -8.12
C HIS A 362 -4.87 23.72 -9.47
N ALA A 363 -4.40 22.47 -9.52
CA ALA A 363 -4.01 21.81 -10.77
C ALA A 363 -5.21 21.68 -11.74
N ALA A 364 -6.38 21.33 -11.21
CA ALA A 364 -7.61 21.24 -11.98
C ALA A 364 -8.19 22.62 -12.35
N GLN A 365 -8.06 23.64 -11.48
CA GLN A 365 -8.37 25.05 -11.83
C GLN A 365 -7.43 25.62 -12.91
N ARG A 366 -6.21 25.09 -13.06
CA ARG A 366 -5.29 25.41 -14.17
C ARG A 366 -5.65 24.71 -15.48
N CYS A 367 -6.61 23.78 -15.47
CA CYS A 367 -7.12 23.18 -16.70
C CYS A 367 -8.13 24.12 -17.35
N THR A 368 -7.72 24.83 -18.41
CA THR A 368 -8.56 25.83 -19.11
C THR A 368 -9.76 25.22 -19.83
N HIS A 369 -9.74 23.90 -20.04
CA HIS A 369 -10.79 23.16 -20.74
C HIS A 369 -11.75 22.41 -19.80
N CYS A 370 -11.43 22.36 -18.50
CA CYS A 370 -12.19 21.63 -17.50
C CYS A 370 -13.22 22.57 -16.85
N ARG A 371 -14.50 22.49 -17.26
CA ARG A 371 -15.55 23.39 -16.75
C ARG A 371 -16.19 22.96 -15.43
N HIS A 372 -16.07 21.67 -15.08
CA HIS A 372 -16.57 21.12 -13.82
C HIS A 372 -15.46 20.27 -13.19
N VAL A 373 -14.50 20.96 -12.59
CA VAL A 373 -13.70 20.33 -11.54
C VAL A 373 -14.64 20.23 -10.35
N ARG A 374 -15.24 19.07 -10.13
CA ARG A 374 -15.94 18.81 -8.88
C ARG A 374 -14.90 18.26 -7.93
N PRO A 375 -14.32 19.07 -7.04
CA PRO A 375 -13.57 18.47 -5.96
C PRO A 375 -14.57 17.60 -5.20
N GLN A 376 -14.24 16.32 -4.99
CA GLN A 376 -14.87 15.57 -3.91
C GLN A 376 -14.82 16.45 -2.65
N ARG A 377 -15.83 16.34 -1.78
CA ARG A 377 -15.83 17.14 -0.55
C ARG A 377 -14.45 16.94 0.08
N PRO A 378 -13.72 18.01 0.41
CA PRO A 378 -12.30 17.93 0.78
C PRO A 378 -12.05 17.09 2.03
N THR A 379 -13.11 16.56 2.61
CA THR A 379 -13.18 15.83 3.85
C THR A 379 -13.03 14.31 3.66
N GLU A 380 -13.30 13.70 2.50
CA GLU A 380 -13.64 12.24 2.52
C GLU A 380 -12.98 11.30 1.48
N SER A 381 -12.01 11.75 0.66
CA SER A 381 -11.18 10.87 -0.18
C SER A 381 -9.86 10.50 0.52
N CYS A 382 -9.37 9.25 0.34
CA CYS A 382 -8.13 8.78 0.98
C CYS A 382 -6.87 9.43 0.42
N VAL A 383 -6.82 9.63 -0.89
CA VAL A 383 -5.76 10.35 -1.60
C VAL A 383 -6.46 11.51 -2.31
N ASP A 384 -5.81 12.66 -2.45
CA ASP A 384 -6.46 13.78 -3.16
C ASP A 384 -6.68 13.36 -4.62
N PHE A 385 -7.93 13.00 -4.93
CA PHE A 385 -8.35 12.65 -6.28
C PHE A 385 -9.02 13.84 -6.93
N VAL A 386 -8.70 14.07 -8.21
CA VAL A 386 -9.49 14.98 -9.05
C VAL A 386 -10.41 14.16 -9.92
N LEU A 387 -11.72 14.39 -9.76
CA LEU A 387 -12.71 14.00 -10.76
C LEU A 387 -12.84 15.13 -11.77
N LEU A 388 -12.60 14.80 -13.03
CA LEU A 388 -12.89 15.70 -14.14
C LEU A 388 -14.06 15.11 -14.90
N ASP A 389 -15.22 15.77 -14.82
CA ASP A 389 -16.36 15.46 -15.67
C ASP A 389 -15.94 15.69 -17.13
N ILE A 390 -16.10 14.66 -17.97
CA ILE A 390 -15.72 14.74 -19.39
C ILE A 390 -16.92 14.74 -20.33
N GLU A 391 -18.13 15.00 -19.81
CA GLU A 391 -19.32 15.07 -20.66
C GLU A 391 -19.24 16.29 -21.60
N PRO A 392 -19.23 16.07 -22.94
CA PRO A 392 -19.31 17.17 -23.89
C PRO A 392 -20.74 17.73 -23.88
N ARG A 393 -20.89 19.06 -23.87
CA ARG A 393 -22.19 19.75 -23.99
C ARG A 393 -23.12 19.05 -24.99
N GLY A 394 -24.23 18.49 -24.49
CA GLY A 394 -25.33 17.95 -25.30
C GLY A 394 -24.99 16.70 -26.13
N ARG A 395 -24.00 15.88 -25.75
CA ARG A 395 -23.61 14.67 -26.50
C ARG A 395 -23.81 13.37 -25.72
N GLN A 396 -24.05 12.27 -26.44
CA GLN A 396 -24.26 10.94 -25.87
C GLN A 396 -22.94 10.32 -25.33
N ARG A 397 -23.05 9.47 -24.30
CA ARG A 397 -21.95 8.67 -23.68
C ARG A 397 -21.09 7.84 -24.66
N ARG A 398 -21.50 7.71 -25.93
CA ARG A 398 -20.86 6.87 -26.96
C ARG A 398 -19.50 7.39 -27.46
N ASP A 399 -19.17 8.66 -27.22
CA ASP A 399 -17.90 9.26 -27.69
C ASP A 399 -16.72 9.08 -26.69
N VAL A 400 -16.99 8.64 -25.46
CA VAL A 400 -15.99 8.50 -24.38
C VAL A 400 -14.92 7.42 -24.65
N PRO A 401 -15.20 6.27 -25.27
CA PRO A 401 -14.15 5.29 -25.59
C PRO A 401 -13.06 5.82 -26.54
N ARG A 402 -13.40 6.76 -27.44
CA ARG A 402 -12.42 7.43 -28.31
C ARG A 402 -11.48 8.35 -27.53
N LEU A 403 -11.99 8.92 -26.45
CA LEU A 403 -11.24 9.76 -25.52
C LEU A 403 -10.27 8.92 -24.68
N ASP A 404 -10.70 7.76 -24.17
CA ASP A 404 -9.82 6.79 -23.46
C ASP A 404 -8.63 6.38 -24.34
N ALA A 405 -8.88 6.03 -25.60
CA ALA A 405 -7.82 5.71 -26.56
C ALA A 405 -6.87 6.88 -26.86
N LEU A 406 -7.38 8.12 -26.86
CA LEU A 406 -6.57 9.34 -27.04
C LEU A 406 -5.70 9.62 -25.82
N PHE A 407 -6.22 9.42 -24.61
CA PHE A 407 -5.48 9.58 -23.37
C PHE A 407 -4.39 8.52 -23.23
N ALA A 408 -4.70 7.24 -23.48
CA ALA A 408 -3.72 6.15 -23.44
C ALA A 408 -2.52 6.42 -24.37
N ARG A 409 -2.76 6.96 -25.58
CA ARG A 409 -1.70 7.27 -26.56
C ARG A 409 -0.85 8.51 -26.23
N ARG A 410 -1.36 9.46 -25.45
CA ARG A 410 -0.71 10.78 -25.25
C ARG A 410 -0.25 11.07 -23.83
N LEU A 411 -0.89 10.47 -22.84
CA LEU A 411 -0.47 10.57 -21.44
C LEU A 411 0.48 9.44 -21.04
N GLY A 412 0.44 8.30 -21.74
CA GLY A 412 1.37 7.19 -21.51
C GLY A 412 2.82 7.62 -21.71
N HIS A 413 3.64 7.42 -20.67
CA HIS A 413 5.12 7.43 -20.61
C HIS A 413 5.83 8.46 -19.69
N ALA A 414 5.19 9.40 -18.98
CA ALA A 414 6.03 10.35 -18.19
C ALA A 414 5.52 10.85 -16.83
N VAL A 415 4.56 10.18 -16.19
CA VAL A 415 4.17 10.60 -14.84
C VAL A 415 3.79 9.34 -14.04
N PRO A 416 4.49 9.02 -12.93
CA PRO A 416 4.13 7.90 -12.08
C PRO A 416 2.86 8.26 -11.30
N ILE A 417 1.71 7.81 -11.78
CA ILE A 417 0.41 8.05 -11.13
C ILE A 417 -0.32 6.71 -11.01
N LEU A 418 -0.61 6.29 -9.78
CA LEU A 418 -1.02 4.93 -9.44
C LEU A 418 -2.24 4.39 -10.26
N LEU A 419 -2.05 3.34 -11.07
CA LEU A 419 -3.17 2.57 -11.66
C LEU A 419 -2.93 1.05 -11.74
N CYS A 420 -3.94 0.29 -11.34
CA CYS A 420 -4.09 -1.13 -11.66
C CYS A 420 -5.12 -1.27 -12.79
N LYS A 421 -4.70 -1.68 -13.99
CA LYS A 421 -5.58 -2.40 -14.94
C LYS A 421 -5.17 -3.89 -14.95
N PRO A 422 -6.13 -4.83 -14.91
CA PRO A 422 -5.86 -6.21 -15.27
C PRO A 422 -5.82 -6.28 -16.80
N SER A 423 -4.71 -6.79 -17.34
CA SER A 423 -4.39 -6.97 -18.76
C SER A 423 -3.88 -5.71 -19.51
N ALA A 424 -2.60 -5.82 -19.87
CA ALA A 424 -1.83 -5.03 -20.84
C ALA A 424 -1.62 -3.52 -20.58
N MET A 425 -0.39 -3.22 -20.14
CA MET A 425 0.37 -1.96 -20.23
C MET A 425 -0.09 -0.81 -19.31
N PRO A 426 0.73 -0.39 -18.32
CA PRO A 426 0.35 0.62 -17.34
C PRO A 426 0.35 2.01 -17.97
N SER A 427 -0.80 2.68 -17.93
CA SER A 427 -0.90 4.12 -18.12
C SER A 427 -1.86 4.68 -17.09
N ASP A 428 -1.47 5.84 -16.57
CA ASP A 428 -1.60 6.24 -15.17
C ASP A 428 -2.69 7.33 -14.95
N ALA A 429 -3.68 7.37 -15.86
CA ALA A 429 -4.94 8.08 -15.70
C ALA A 429 -6.09 7.20 -16.21
N SER A 430 -7.15 7.05 -15.41
CA SER A 430 -8.29 6.21 -15.80
C SER A 430 -9.45 7.07 -16.28
N VAL A 431 -9.82 6.91 -17.54
CA VAL A 431 -11.14 7.34 -18.01
C VAL A 431 -12.14 6.26 -17.65
N VAL A 432 -13.17 6.64 -16.91
CA VAL A 432 -14.26 5.75 -16.55
C VAL A 432 -15.51 6.20 -17.29
N THR A 433 -16.03 5.32 -18.13
CA THR A 433 -17.20 5.61 -19.00
C THR A 433 -18.54 5.36 -18.29
N GLY A 434 -18.54 4.58 -17.22
CA GLY A 434 -19.75 4.17 -16.51
C GLY A 434 -20.65 3.18 -17.28
N THR A 435 -20.23 2.69 -18.45
CA THR A 435 -21.03 1.78 -19.31
C THR A 435 -20.32 0.45 -19.60
N SER A 436 -19.09 0.27 -19.11
CA SER A 436 -18.32 -0.94 -19.32
C SER A 436 -18.94 -2.12 -18.58
N ARG A 437 -18.97 -3.30 -19.21
CA ARG A 437 -19.32 -4.57 -18.55
C ARG A 437 -18.09 -5.45 -18.47
N ALA A 438 -17.87 -6.09 -17.33
CA ALA A 438 -16.78 -7.05 -17.15
C ALA A 438 -17.25 -8.22 -16.30
N THR A 439 -16.87 -9.44 -16.69
CA THR A 439 -17.10 -10.64 -15.89
C THR A 439 -15.79 -11.05 -15.23
N ILE A 440 -15.78 -11.04 -13.89
CA ILE A 440 -14.61 -11.44 -13.11
C ILE A 440 -15.01 -12.66 -12.27
N VAL A 441 -14.44 -13.81 -12.60
CA VAL A 441 -14.63 -15.07 -11.86
C VAL A 441 -16.12 -15.40 -11.70
N GLY A 442 -16.84 -15.42 -12.83
CA GLY A 442 -18.26 -15.78 -12.88
C GLY A 442 -19.24 -14.65 -12.51
N HIS A 443 -18.80 -13.57 -11.87
CA HIS A 443 -19.67 -12.43 -11.53
C HIS A 443 -19.60 -11.33 -12.58
N ALA A 444 -20.77 -10.93 -13.09
CA ALA A 444 -20.90 -9.83 -14.04
C ALA A 444 -21.02 -8.49 -13.30
N PHE A 445 -20.16 -7.53 -13.66
CA PHE A 445 -20.18 -6.17 -13.16
C PHE A 445 -20.65 -5.22 -14.26
N GLU A 446 -21.78 -4.55 -14.03
CA GLU A 446 -22.23 -3.42 -14.85
C GLU A 446 -21.56 -2.12 -14.40
N GLY A 447 -21.15 -1.26 -15.33
CA GLY A 447 -20.42 -0.02 -14.99
C GLY A 447 -19.03 -0.28 -14.41
N PHE A 448 -18.31 -1.30 -14.91
CA PHE A 448 -16.98 -1.68 -14.39
C PHE A 448 -16.01 -0.48 -14.40
N GLY A 449 -15.32 -0.28 -13.26
CA GLY A 449 -14.47 0.88 -13.00
C GLY A 449 -15.17 2.06 -12.31
N ALA A 450 -16.51 2.15 -12.40
CA ALA A 450 -17.29 3.25 -11.81
C ALA A 450 -17.74 3.02 -10.37
N HIS A 451 -17.48 1.84 -9.81
CA HIS A 451 -17.93 1.40 -8.47
C HIS A 451 -19.45 1.44 -8.25
N SER A 452 -20.22 1.62 -9.33
CA SER A 452 -21.68 1.65 -9.39
C SER A 452 -22.12 1.25 -10.80
N ALA A 453 -23.30 0.61 -10.92
CA ALA A 453 -23.89 0.27 -12.21
C ALA A 453 -24.39 1.51 -12.99
N THR A 454 -24.71 2.60 -12.28
CA THR A 454 -25.47 3.74 -12.85
C THR A 454 -24.85 5.09 -12.49
N TYR A 455 -23.52 5.17 -12.33
CA TYR A 455 -22.87 6.44 -12.00
C TYR A 455 -23.21 7.53 -13.05
N PRO A 456 -23.56 8.78 -12.65
CA PRO A 456 -24.25 9.73 -13.53
C PRO A 456 -23.46 10.22 -14.75
N THR A 457 -22.14 10.37 -14.63
CA THR A 457 -21.27 10.97 -15.66
C THR A 457 -20.02 10.13 -15.93
N ALA A 458 -19.40 10.34 -17.10
CA ALA A 458 -18.05 9.83 -17.34
C ALA A 458 -17.00 10.77 -16.76
N TYR A 459 -15.95 10.22 -16.16
CA TYR A 459 -14.95 11.00 -15.43
C TYR A 459 -13.50 10.54 -15.68
N LEU A 460 -12.55 11.46 -15.47
CA LEU A 460 -11.13 11.14 -15.29
C LEU A 460 -10.82 11.09 -13.79
N SER A 461 -10.03 10.12 -13.35
CA SER A 461 -9.47 10.07 -12.01
C SER A 461 -7.94 10.19 -12.06
N ALA A 462 -7.39 11.02 -11.18
CA ALA A 462 -5.94 11.21 -10.98
C ALA A 462 -5.65 11.37 -9.48
N ALA A 463 -4.53 10.84 -8.98
CA ALA A 463 -4.20 10.75 -7.56
C ALA A 463 -2.86 11.44 -7.25
N CYS A 464 -2.74 12.06 -6.07
CA CYS A 464 -1.46 12.53 -5.52
C CYS A 464 -0.92 11.58 -4.45
N ALA A 465 -0.18 10.54 -4.87
CA ALA A 465 0.43 9.58 -3.95
C ALA A 465 1.76 10.08 -3.34
N ILE A 466 2.20 9.43 -2.26
CA ILE A 466 3.52 9.65 -1.65
C ILE A 466 4.63 9.48 -2.69
N GLY A 467 5.61 10.37 -2.66
CA GLY A 467 6.71 10.40 -3.64
C GLY A 467 6.47 11.27 -4.87
N MET A 468 5.24 11.72 -5.13
CA MET A 468 4.95 12.61 -6.26
C MET A 468 5.63 13.98 -6.11
N THR A 469 6.17 14.49 -7.22
CA THR A 469 6.87 15.77 -7.32
C THR A 469 6.04 16.85 -8.01
N GLN A 470 6.43 18.11 -7.84
CA GLN A 470 5.75 19.24 -8.48
C GLN A 470 5.91 19.21 -10.02
N ASP A 471 7.07 18.81 -10.51
CA ASP A 471 7.36 18.73 -11.95
C ASP A 471 6.45 17.70 -12.63
N GLU A 472 6.22 16.57 -11.98
CA GLU A 472 5.28 15.53 -12.44
C GLU A 472 3.85 16.07 -12.55
N ILE A 473 3.40 16.87 -11.56
CA ILE A 473 2.09 17.52 -11.59
C ILE A 473 2.02 18.51 -12.77
N ASP A 474 3.04 19.35 -12.96
CA ASP A 474 3.04 20.37 -14.00
C ASP A 474 3.08 19.74 -15.42
N VAL A 475 3.86 18.67 -15.60
CA VAL A 475 3.87 17.88 -16.84
C VAL A 475 2.51 17.23 -17.10
N PHE A 476 1.89 16.63 -16.08
CA PHE A 476 0.55 16.05 -16.18
C PHE A 476 -0.47 17.09 -16.64
N ILE A 477 -0.51 18.26 -16.00
CA ILE A 477 -1.46 19.34 -16.33
C ILE A 477 -1.23 19.88 -17.75
N ALA A 478 0.03 20.09 -18.16
CA ALA A 478 0.34 20.54 -19.51
C ALA A 478 -0.16 19.56 -20.57
N ARG A 479 0.05 18.26 -20.37
CA ARG A 479 -0.40 17.21 -21.30
C ARG A 479 -1.92 17.03 -21.28
N LEU A 480 -2.54 17.12 -20.11
CA LEU A 480 -4.00 17.08 -19.96
C LEU A 480 -4.66 18.22 -20.74
N ASN A 481 -4.17 19.45 -20.57
CA ASN A 481 -4.67 20.63 -21.28
C ASN A 481 -4.57 20.47 -22.80
N LYS A 482 -3.41 20.04 -23.30
CA LYS A 482 -3.21 19.78 -24.74
C LYS A 482 -4.16 18.71 -25.27
N THR A 483 -4.38 17.64 -24.50
CA THR A 483 -5.23 16.52 -24.92
C THR A 483 -6.70 16.91 -24.97
N LEU A 484 -7.18 17.64 -23.96
CA LEU A 484 -8.56 18.16 -23.93
C LEU A 484 -8.80 19.22 -25.02
N GLY A 485 -7.84 20.12 -25.25
CA GLY A 485 -7.89 21.09 -26.33
C GLY A 485 -8.07 20.43 -27.70
N ASP A 486 -7.23 19.44 -28.00
CA ASP A 486 -7.32 18.68 -29.26
C ASP A 486 -8.63 17.89 -29.38
N PHE A 487 -9.12 17.32 -28.28
CA PHE A 487 -10.40 16.60 -28.27
C PHE A 487 -11.57 17.54 -28.56
N HIS A 488 -11.61 18.72 -27.93
CA HIS A 488 -12.63 19.73 -28.19
C HIS A 488 -12.57 20.26 -29.62
N ALA A 489 -11.37 20.51 -30.16
CA ALA A 489 -11.19 20.96 -31.54
C ALA A 489 -11.68 19.91 -32.57
N LYS A 490 -11.29 18.63 -32.40
CA LYS A 490 -11.77 17.53 -33.26
C LYS A 490 -13.27 17.33 -33.14
N SER A 491 -13.80 17.44 -31.92
CA SER A 491 -15.22 17.36 -31.62
C SER A 491 -16.03 18.48 -32.26
N ALA A 492 -15.51 19.71 -32.29
CA ALA A 492 -16.15 20.85 -32.94
C ALA A 492 -16.14 20.69 -34.47
N ASN A 493 -15.02 20.23 -35.05
CA ASN A 493 -14.90 19.97 -36.49
C ASN A 493 -15.83 18.84 -36.97
N ALA A 494 -16.00 17.79 -36.16
CA ALA A 494 -16.95 16.70 -36.46
C ALA A 494 -18.41 17.17 -36.45
N LEU A 495 -18.78 18.11 -35.56
CA LEU A 495 -20.11 18.72 -35.55
C LEU A 495 -20.34 19.64 -36.74
N LYS A 496 -19.34 20.46 -37.11
CA LYS A 496 -19.41 21.31 -38.31
C LYS A 496 -19.60 20.49 -39.58
N LYS A 497 -18.96 19.31 -39.69
CA LYS A 497 -19.17 18.38 -40.81
C LYS A 497 -20.55 17.72 -40.82
N LYS A 498 -21.15 17.44 -39.65
CA LYS A 498 -22.52 16.89 -39.55
C LYS A 498 -23.62 17.92 -39.83
N ASN A 499 -23.34 19.20 -39.56
CA ASN A 499 -24.29 20.30 -39.76
C ASN A 499 -24.05 21.07 -41.07
N ALA A 500 -23.10 20.63 -41.91
CA ALA A 500 -22.95 21.17 -43.25
C ALA A 500 -24.18 20.72 -44.07
N PRO A 501 -24.89 21.64 -44.75
CA PRO A 501 -26.00 21.25 -45.60
C PRO A 501 -25.46 20.31 -46.69
N ASN A 502 -26.13 19.18 -46.91
CA ASN A 502 -25.84 18.33 -48.05
C ASN A 502 -26.09 19.15 -49.32
N VAL A 503 -25.02 19.69 -49.91
CA VAL A 503 -25.07 20.17 -51.28
C VAL A 503 -25.13 18.93 -52.14
N VAL A 504 -26.36 18.54 -52.49
CA VAL A 504 -26.62 17.58 -53.56
C VAL A 504 -26.20 18.29 -54.84
N VAL A 505 -25.14 17.79 -55.48
CA VAL A 505 -24.79 18.13 -56.85
C VAL A 505 -25.47 17.12 -57.76
#